data_AF-N9LG74-F1
#
_entry.id   AF-N9LG74-F1
#
_cell.length_a   1.000
_cell.length_b   1.000
_cell.length_c   1.000
_cell.angle_alpha   90.00
_cell.angle_beta   90.00
_cell.angle_gamma   90.00
#
_symmetry.space_group_name_H-M   'P 1'
#
loop_
_entity.id
_entity.type
_entity.pdbx_description
1 polymer ?
#
loop_
_entity_poly.entity_id
_entity_poly.type
_entity_poly.pdbx_seq_one_letter_code
_entity_poly.pdbx_strand_id
1 'polypeptide(L)'
;MTKKYLDKLIEEARLVILRCLVELPSYRANSSTLTALLDTYAISMTRDGIKTQLNWLAEQGLIEIEDDLGSVLVVKLTERGQDIANGRSTTHGVKRPSA
;
A
#
# COMPACT_ATOMS: atom_id res chain seq x y z
N MET A 1 0.59 -5.50 22.65
CA MET A 1 1.08 -5.89 21.31
C MET A 1 2.52 -5.41 21.19
N THR A 2 3.51 -6.29 21.01
CA THR A 2 4.94 -5.89 20.98
C THR A 2 5.22 -5.08 19.70
N LYS A 3 6.07 -4.04 19.77
CA LYS A 3 6.46 -3.16 18.65
C LYS A 3 6.76 -3.91 17.34
N LYS A 4 7.45 -5.06 17.45
CA LYS A 4 7.78 -5.97 16.35
C LYS A 4 6.58 -6.53 15.55
N TYR A 5 5.42 -6.69 16.19
CA TYR A 5 4.21 -7.16 15.50
C TYR A 5 3.56 -6.06 14.67
N LEU A 6 3.60 -4.83 15.18
CA LEU A 6 3.07 -3.66 14.46
C LEU A 6 3.90 -3.38 13.20
N ASP A 7 5.23 -3.48 13.30
CA ASP A 7 6.12 -3.29 12.15
C ASP A 7 5.81 -4.30 11.03
N LYS A 8 5.64 -5.58 11.39
CA LYS A 8 5.26 -6.63 10.42
C LYS A 8 3.89 -6.38 9.77
N LEU A 9 2.91 -5.92 10.55
CA LEU A 9 1.58 -5.61 10.03
C LEU A 9 1.63 -4.44 9.04
N ILE A 10 2.45 -3.43 9.32
CA ILE A 10 2.65 -2.28 8.43
C ILE A 10 3.34 -2.71 7.13
N GLU A 11 4.40 -3.51 7.22
CA GLU A 11 5.10 -4.06 6.05
C GLU A 11 4.16 -4.89 5.17
N GLU A 12 3.29 -5.68 5.80
CA GLU A 12 2.27 -6.48 5.13
C GLU A 12 1.19 -5.62 4.48
N ALA A 13 0.67 -4.62 5.20
CA ALA A 13 -0.32 -3.68 4.67
C ALA A 13 0.19 -2.99 3.41
N ARG A 14 1.44 -2.52 3.41
CA ARG A 14 2.08 -1.89 2.25
C ARG A 14 2.20 -2.83 1.06
N LEU A 15 2.61 -4.08 1.29
CA LEU A 15 2.64 -5.09 0.23
C LEU A 15 1.24 -5.34 -0.36
N VAL A 16 0.23 -5.47 0.50
CA VAL A 16 -1.15 -5.71 0.08
C VAL A 16 -1.69 -4.52 -0.71
N ILE A 17 -1.40 -3.27 -0.31
CA ILE A 17 -1.75 -2.06 -1.09
C ILE A 17 -1.19 -2.16 -2.51
N LEU A 18 0.10 -2.47 -2.66
CA LEU A 18 0.73 -2.55 -3.98
C LEU A 18 0.11 -3.67 -4.83
N ARG A 19 -0.17 -4.85 -4.23
CA ARG A 19 -0.85 -5.96 -4.91
C ARG A 19 -2.26 -5.58 -5.34
N CYS A 20 -3.04 -4.94 -4.47
CA CYS A 20 -4.38 -4.45 -4.83
C CYS A 20 -4.34 -3.51 -6.03
N LEU A 21 -3.35 -2.62 -6.11
CA LEU A 21 -3.19 -1.74 -7.27
C LEU A 21 -2.81 -2.51 -8.53
N VAL A 22 -1.98 -3.55 -8.45
CA VAL A 22 -1.64 -4.42 -9.59
C VAL A 22 -2.88 -5.09 -10.21
N GLU A 23 -3.85 -5.50 -9.37
CA GLU A 23 -5.06 -6.18 -9.82
C GLU A 23 -6.10 -5.23 -10.46
N LEU A 24 -5.95 -3.92 -10.28
CA LEU A 24 -6.89 -2.94 -10.84
C LEU A 24 -6.49 -2.58 -12.28
N PRO A 25 -7.43 -2.58 -13.25
CA PRO A 25 -7.11 -2.29 -14.66
C PRO A 25 -6.43 -0.93 -14.89
N SER A 26 -6.71 0.05 -14.03
CA SER A 26 -6.14 1.40 -14.09
C SER A 26 -4.83 1.55 -13.31
N TYR A 27 -4.44 0.56 -12.51
CA TYR A 27 -3.41 0.66 -11.49
C TYR A 27 -3.63 1.80 -10.48
N ARG A 28 -4.89 2.23 -10.33
CA ARG A 28 -5.28 3.40 -9.53
C ARG A 28 -6.38 3.05 -8.55
N ALA A 29 -6.32 3.63 -7.36
CA ALA A 29 -7.39 3.53 -6.37
C ALA A 29 -7.41 4.77 -5.48
N ASN A 30 -8.57 5.06 -4.89
CA ASN A 30 -8.65 5.99 -3.78
C ASN A 30 -8.40 5.28 -2.43
N SER A 31 -7.98 6.03 -1.43
CA SER A 31 -7.66 5.50 -0.09
C SER A 31 -8.84 4.82 0.60
N SER A 32 -10.09 5.21 0.30
CA SER A 32 -11.29 4.55 0.86
C SER A 32 -11.48 3.15 0.29
N THR A 33 -11.24 2.98 -1.02
CA THR A 33 -11.30 1.69 -1.70
C THR A 33 -10.19 0.77 -1.20
N LEU A 34 -8.97 1.31 -1.06
CA LEU A 34 -7.85 0.56 -0.50
C LEU A 34 -8.11 0.12 0.95
N THR A 35 -8.75 0.97 1.76
CA THR A 35 -9.16 0.59 3.13
C THR A 35 -10.08 -0.64 3.09
N ALA A 36 -11.14 -0.58 2.27
CA ALA A 36 -12.09 -1.68 2.14
C ALA A 36 -11.43 -2.97 1.61
N LEU A 37 -10.49 -2.84 0.67
CA LEU A 37 -9.72 -3.99 0.17
C LEU A 37 -8.84 -4.60 1.26
N LEU A 38 -8.12 -3.79 2.05
CA LEU A 38 -7.28 -4.29 3.13
C LEU A 38 -8.08 -5.01 4.22
N ASP A 39 -9.30 -4.56 4.52
CA ASP A 39 -10.19 -5.24 5.45
C ASP A 39 -10.53 -6.67 4.98
N THR A 40 -10.60 -6.93 3.66
CA THR A 40 -10.80 -8.31 3.13
C THR A 40 -9.63 -9.25 3.43
N TYR A 41 -8.43 -8.70 3.66
CA TYR A 41 -7.23 -9.43 4.08
C TYR A 41 -7.08 -9.47 5.61
N ALA A 42 -8.10 -9.06 6.37
CA ALA A 42 -8.05 -8.90 7.82
C ALA A 42 -6.98 -7.91 8.31
N ILE A 43 -6.59 -6.96 7.46
CA ILE A 43 -5.66 -5.87 7.80
C ILE A 43 -6.48 -4.61 8.02
N SER A 44 -6.90 -4.37 9.27
CA SER A 44 -7.69 -3.19 9.59
C SER A 44 -6.81 -2.05 10.08
N MET A 45 -6.96 -0.88 9.46
CA MET A 45 -6.25 0.35 9.81
C MET A 45 -7.22 1.54 9.80
N THR A 46 -6.92 2.57 10.59
CA THR A 46 -7.67 3.82 10.51
C THR A 46 -7.45 4.50 9.15
N ARG A 47 -8.37 5.37 8.75
CA ARG A 47 -8.23 6.17 7.52
C ARG A 47 -6.91 6.94 7.49
N ASP A 48 -6.54 7.56 8.61
CA ASP A 48 -5.26 8.27 8.74
C ASP A 48 -4.08 7.30 8.66
N GLY A 49 -4.18 6.12 9.26
CA GLY A 49 -3.16 5.07 9.16
C GLY A 49 -2.92 4.62 7.72
N ILE A 50 -3.98 4.46 6.92
CA ILE A 50 -3.88 4.18 5.48
C ILE A 50 -3.20 5.34 4.75
N LYS A 51 -3.62 6.58 4.98
CA LYS A 51 -2.99 7.77 4.38
C LYS A 51 -1.51 7.87 4.74
N THR A 52 -1.12 7.57 5.97
CA THR A 52 0.29 7.50 6.38
C THR A 52 1.07 6.48 5.54
N GLN A 53 0.50 5.28 5.31
CA GLN A 53 1.18 4.28 4.48
C GLN A 53 1.26 4.70 3.01
N LEU A 54 0.23 5.34 2.47
CA LEU A 54 0.25 5.84 1.08
C LEU A 54 1.31 6.92 0.88
N ASN A 55 1.41 7.89 1.80
CA ASN A 55 2.48 8.90 1.74
C ASN A 55 3.86 8.26 1.83
N TRP A 56 4.05 7.29 2.74
CA TRP A 56 5.31 6.58 2.85
C TRP A 56 5.64 5.80 1.55
N LEU A 57 4.67 5.12 0.94
CA LEU A 57 4.86 4.42 -0.34
C LEU A 57 5.22 5.38 -1.47
N ALA A 58 4.65 6.58 -1.46
CA ALA A 58 4.96 7.63 -2.43
C ALA A 58 6.38 8.18 -2.22
N GLU A 59 6.81 8.41 -0.97
CA GLU A 59 8.20 8.78 -0.65
C GLU A 59 9.21 7.73 -1.12
N GLN A 60 8.83 6.44 -1.11
CA GLN A 60 9.67 5.35 -1.64
C GLN A 60 9.61 5.21 -3.17
N GLY A 61 8.81 6.03 -3.86
CA GLY A 61 8.62 5.98 -5.32
C GLY A 61 7.87 4.73 -5.80
N LEU A 62 7.06 4.10 -4.94
CA LEU A 62 6.31 2.88 -5.28
C LEU A 62 4.90 3.18 -5.79
N ILE A 63 4.37 4.34 -5.43
CA ILE A 63 3.12 4.89 -5.96
C ILE A 63 3.31 6.39 -6.19
N GLU A 64 2.38 6.99 -6.94
CA GLU A 64 2.19 8.44 -7.05
C GLU A 64 0.89 8.82 -6.35
N ILE A 65 0.88 9.92 -5.62
CA ILE A 65 -0.35 10.57 -5.16
C ILE A 65 -0.74 11.55 -6.26
N GLU A 66 -1.78 11.23 -7.02
CA GLU A 66 -2.24 12.06 -8.13
C GLU A 66 -3.16 13.18 -7.65
N ASP A 67 -4.01 12.91 -6.66
CA ASP A 67 -4.94 13.89 -6.10
C ASP A 67 -5.07 13.73 -4.57
N ASP A 68 -5.14 14.86 -3.87
CA ASP A 68 -5.60 14.94 -2.48
C ASP A 68 -6.94 15.66 -2.42
N LEU A 69 -8.01 14.88 -2.23
CA LEU A 69 -9.38 15.39 -2.16
C LEU A 69 -9.83 15.66 -0.72
N GLY A 70 -8.87 15.79 0.21
CA GLY A 70 -9.08 16.00 1.65
C GLY A 70 -9.58 14.76 2.38
N SER A 71 -10.71 14.21 1.95
CA SER A 71 -11.30 12.99 2.56
C SER A 71 -10.58 11.71 2.12
N VAL A 72 -10.05 11.69 0.89
CA VAL A 72 -9.36 10.55 0.28
C VAL A 72 -8.16 11.02 -0.53
N LEU A 73 -7.16 10.15 -0.65
CA LEU A 73 -6.06 10.29 -1.62
C LEU A 73 -6.37 9.42 -2.83
N VAL A 74 -6.11 9.91 -4.04
CA VAL A 74 -6.08 9.10 -5.26
C VAL A 74 -4.64 8.77 -5.56
N VAL A 75 -4.34 7.48 -5.71
CA VAL A 75 -2.98 7.00 -5.95
C VAL A 75 -2.89 6.13 -7.19
N LYS A 76 -1.70 6.09 -7.79
CA LYS A 76 -1.35 5.26 -8.93
C LYS A 76 -0.09 4.46 -8.68
N LEU A 77 -0.06 3.20 -9.10
CA LEU A 77 1.14 2.36 -9.02
C LEU A 77 2.23 2.84 -9.98
N THR A 78 3.49 2.83 -9.54
CA THR A 78 4.65 3.05 -10.42
C THR A 78 5.20 1.70 -10.93
N GLU A 79 6.03 1.71 -11.98
CA GLU A 79 6.73 0.50 -12.44
C GLU A 79 7.56 -0.14 -11.32
N ARG A 80 8.26 0.68 -10.53
CA ARG A 80 9.00 0.23 -9.35
C ARG A 80 8.09 -0.41 -8.31
N GLY A 81 6.92 0.17 -8.04
CA GLY A 81 5.93 -0.41 -7.16
C GLY A 81 5.46 -1.78 -7.62
N GLN A 82 5.22 -1.93 -8.93
CA GLN A 82 4.85 -3.19 -9.55
C GLN A 82 5.96 -4.24 -9.43
N ASP A 83 7.23 -3.87 -9.63
CA ASP A 83 8.37 -4.78 -9.44
C ASP A 83 8.48 -5.28 -8.00
N ILE A 84 8.26 -4.40 -7.01
CA ILE A 84 8.21 -4.78 -5.59
C ILE A 84 7.02 -5.72 -5.32
N ALA A 85 5.82 -5.40 -5.81
CA ALA A 85 4.62 -6.21 -5.62
C ALA A 85 4.77 -7.63 -6.15
N ASN A 86 5.43 -7.76 -7.31
CA ASN A 86 5.71 -9.02 -7.99
C ASN A 86 6.97 -9.74 -7.47
N GLY A 87 7.69 -9.16 -6.52
CA GLY A 87 8.89 -9.76 -5.93
C GLY A 87 10.11 -9.77 -6.86
N ARG A 88 10.10 -8.97 -7.94
CA ARG A 88 11.25 -8.77 -8.83
C ARG A 88 12.34 -7.92 -8.18
N SER A 89 11.94 -7.10 -7.20
CA SER A 89 12.84 -6.32 -6.37
C SER A 89 12.35 -6.32 -4.91
N THR A 90 13.16 -5.79 -4.00
CA THR A 90 12.83 -5.66 -2.58
C THR A 90 13.16 -4.27 -2.08
N THR A 91 12.43 -3.79 -1.07
CA THR A 91 12.67 -2.50 -0.43
C THR A 91 12.42 -2.60 1.07
N HIS A 92 13.09 -1.77 1.87
CA HIS A 92 12.85 -1.68 3.30
C HIS A 92 11.37 -1.35 3.56
N GLY A 93 10.79 -1.85 4.65
CA GLY A 93 9.46 -1.44 5.09
C GLY A 93 8.30 -1.98 4.24
N VAL A 94 8.56 -2.89 3.30
CA VAL A 94 7.55 -3.65 2.56
C VAL A 94 7.87 -5.13 2.73
N LYS A 95 6.85 -5.93 3.10
CA LYS A 95 7.02 -7.38 3.27
C LYS A 95 7.48 -7.97 1.93
N ARG A 96 8.48 -8.86 1.96
CA ARG A 96 8.91 -9.58 0.75
C ARG A 96 7.78 -10.51 0.28
N PRO A 97 7.35 -10.45 -0.99
CA PRO A 97 6.43 -11.43 -1.54
C PRO A 97 7.00 -12.84 -1.35
N SER A 98 6.26 -13.71 -0.68
CA SER A 98 6.49 -15.16 -0.75
C SER A 98 5.64 -15.73 -1.88
N ALA A 99 6.23 -16.69 -2.61
CA ALA A 99 5.53 -17.49 -3.61
C ALA A 99 4.36 -18.28 -2.99
#